data_AF-A0ABD0NJ75-F1
#
_entry.id   AF-A0ABD0NJ75-F1
#
_cell.length_a   1.000
_cell.length_b   1.000
_cell.length_c   1.000
_cell.angle_alpha   90.00
_cell.angle_beta   90.00
_cell.angle_gamma   90.00
#
_symmetry.space_group_name_H-M   'P 1'
#
loop_
_entity.id
_entity.type
_entity.pdbx_description
1 polymer ?
#
loop_
_entity_poly.entity_id
_entity_poly.type
_entity_poly.pdbx_seq_one_letter_code
_entity_poly.pdbx_strand_id
1 'polypeptide(L)'
;DVVTLHTNVETNHQDDIKWYFNDNRIAQISGDLSFICTDVQCNEGTERFRDKLKLDPQTGSLTITNINTTDSGLYKLQIISSNIRENIYNVTVY
;
A
#
# COMPACT_ATOMS: atom_id res chain seq x y z
N ASP A 1 -14.83 7.48 -6.30
CA ASP A 1 -14.60 6.04 -6.48
C ASP A 1 -13.63 5.46 -5.47
N VAL A 2 -13.57 4.14 -5.42
CA VAL A 2 -12.67 3.36 -4.54
C VAL A 2 -12.00 2.29 -5.38
N VAL A 3 -10.70 2.09 -5.17
CA VAL A 3 -9.91 1.01 -5.79
C VAL A 3 -9.23 0.22 -4.68
N THR A 4 -9.28 -1.11 -4.79
CA THR A 4 -8.57 -2.01 -3.87
C THR A 4 -7.53 -2.81 -4.65
N LEU A 5 -6.29 -2.75 -4.18
CA LEU A 5 -5.14 -3.47 -4.71
C LEU A 5 -4.88 -4.68 -3.80
N HIS A 6 -5.28 -5.85 -4.27
CA HIS A 6 -5.15 -7.10 -3.53
C HIS A 6 -3.74 -7.66 -3.62
N THR A 7 -3.14 -7.96 -2.48
CA THR A 7 -1.81 -8.64 -2.41
C THR A 7 -1.86 -10.09 -2.90
N ASN A 8 -3.05 -10.72 -2.84
CA ASN A 8 -3.28 -12.15 -3.10
C ASN A 8 -2.39 -13.08 -2.26
N VAL A 9 -2.02 -12.64 -1.06
CA VAL A 9 -1.25 -13.43 -0.08
C VAL A 9 -2.06 -13.49 1.21
N GLU A 10 -2.25 -14.69 1.75
CA GLU A 10 -2.64 -14.84 3.15
C GLU A 10 -1.41 -14.46 3.99
N THR A 11 -1.46 -13.34 4.69
CA THR A 11 -0.30 -12.87 5.46
C THR A 11 0.01 -13.90 6.55
N ASN A 12 1.11 -14.63 6.39
CA ASN A 12 1.71 -15.30 7.52
C ASN A 12 2.34 -14.18 8.32
N HIS A 13 1.77 -13.84 9.49
CA HIS A 13 2.10 -12.78 10.47
C HIS A 13 3.60 -12.55 10.81
N GLN A 14 4.44 -12.47 9.79
CA GLN A 14 5.90 -12.37 9.74
C GLN A 14 6.34 -11.64 8.46
N ASP A 15 5.47 -11.52 7.45
CA ASP A 15 5.75 -10.79 6.22
C ASP A 15 5.56 -9.28 6.41
N ASP A 16 6.61 -8.50 6.15
CA ASP A 16 6.53 -7.05 6.07
C ASP A 16 5.95 -6.64 4.72
N ILE A 17 4.87 -5.87 4.73
CA ILE A 17 4.18 -5.41 3.52
C ILE A 17 4.38 -3.93 3.35
N LYS A 18 4.89 -3.52 2.19
CA LYS A 18 5.14 -2.12 1.86
C LYS A 18 4.50 -1.77 0.52
N TRP A 19 3.82 -0.63 0.50
CA TRP A 19 3.24 -0.05 -0.69
C TRP A 19 3.95 1.23 -1.07
N TYR A 20 4.22 1.36 -2.37
CA TYR A 20 4.90 2.49 -2.96
C TYR A 20 4.05 3.08 -4.08
N PHE A 21 4.09 4.40 -4.21
CA PHE A 21 3.60 5.13 -5.37
C PHE A 21 4.74 5.97 -5.93
N ASN A 22 5.12 5.72 -7.20
CA ASN A 22 6.28 6.38 -7.83
C ASN A 22 7.52 6.41 -6.92
N ASP A 23 7.91 5.24 -6.40
CA ASP A 23 9.04 5.02 -5.49
C ASP A 23 8.93 5.64 -4.08
N ASN A 24 7.87 6.40 -3.78
CA ASN A 24 7.59 6.90 -2.44
C ASN A 24 6.78 5.88 -1.66
N ARG A 25 7.26 5.47 -0.48
CA ARG A 25 6.49 4.59 0.41
C ARG A 25 5.28 5.34 0.95
N ILE A 26 4.09 4.81 0.66
CA ILE A 26 2.80 5.41 1.04
C ILE A 26 2.08 4.63 2.13
N ALA A 27 2.42 3.34 2.31
CA ALA A 27 1.79 2.51 3.33
C ALA A 27 2.73 1.38 3.75
N GLN A 28 2.65 0.94 5.01
CA GLN A 28 3.41 -0.20 5.51
C GLN A 28 2.65 -0.94 6.61
N ILE A 29 2.81 -2.26 6.63
CA ILE A 29 2.47 -3.15 7.74
C ILE A 29 3.71 -3.97 8.08
N SER A 30 4.11 -3.98 9.34
CA SER A 30 5.11 -4.92 9.85
C SER A 30 4.47 -6.28 10.09
N GLY A 31 5.21 -7.36 9.84
CA GLY A 31 4.68 -8.72 9.94
C GLY A 31 4.07 -9.07 11.31
N ASP A 32 4.62 -8.52 12.38
CA ASP A 32 4.13 -8.67 13.76
C ASP A 32 2.94 -7.77 14.12
N LEU A 33 2.44 -6.99 13.16
CA LEU A 33 1.37 -5.98 13.31
C LEU A 33 1.67 -4.89 14.35
N SER A 34 2.91 -4.78 14.84
CA SER A 34 3.30 -3.75 15.81
C SER A 34 3.31 -2.35 15.21
N PHE A 35 3.47 -2.27 13.89
CA PHE A 35 3.56 -1.03 13.16
C PHE A 35 2.74 -1.09 11.88
N ILE A 36 1.79 -0.16 11.79
CA ILE A 36 0.96 0.08 10.61
C ILE A 36 0.96 1.58 10.40
N CYS A 37 1.27 2.01 9.18
CA CYS A 37 1.19 3.41 8.81
C CYS A 37 0.59 3.56 7.41
N THR A 38 -0.02 4.72 7.17
CA THR A 38 -0.44 5.18 5.85
C THR A 38 -0.11 6.66 5.70
N ASP A 39 0.00 7.12 4.46
CA ASP A 39 0.11 8.53 4.11
C ASP A 39 1.25 9.22 4.86
N VAL A 40 0.97 10.41 5.38
CA VAL A 40 1.87 11.25 6.19
C VAL A 40 2.43 10.53 7.42
N GLN A 41 1.79 9.46 7.91
CA GLN A 41 2.32 8.67 9.02
C GLN A 41 3.51 7.80 8.58
N CYS A 42 3.55 7.40 7.30
CA CYS A 42 4.67 6.65 6.74
C CYS A 42 5.76 7.54 6.16
N ASN A 43 5.37 8.65 5.54
CA ASN A 43 6.24 9.55 4.80
C ASN A 43 5.58 10.92 4.67
N GLU A 44 6.19 11.96 5.23
CA GLU A 44 5.63 13.32 5.21
C GLU A 44 5.25 13.77 3.80
N GLY A 45 6.06 13.46 2.78
CA GLY A 45 5.83 13.84 1.37
C GLY A 45 4.70 13.10 0.65
N THR A 46 3.75 12.54 1.37
CA THR A 46 2.59 11.81 0.82
C THR A 46 1.26 12.48 1.18
N GLU A 47 1.27 13.79 1.42
CA GLU A 47 0.08 14.56 1.82
C GLU A 47 -1.08 14.43 0.82
N ARG A 48 -0.78 14.18 -0.46
CA ARG A 48 -1.80 13.92 -1.50
C ARG A 48 -2.72 12.72 -1.18
N PHE A 49 -2.22 11.78 -0.39
CA PHE A 49 -2.90 10.57 0.01
C PHE A 49 -3.55 10.67 1.39
N ARG A 50 -3.36 11.79 2.10
CA ARG A 50 -3.90 12.00 3.43
C ARG A 50 -5.38 11.64 3.51
N ASP A 51 -5.69 10.74 4.43
CA ASP A 51 -7.04 10.23 4.71
C ASP A 51 -7.68 9.44 3.55
N LYS A 52 -6.91 9.14 2.49
CA LYS A 52 -7.37 8.36 1.33
C LYS A 52 -6.99 6.89 1.43
N LEU A 53 -5.88 6.54 2.06
CA LEU A 53 -5.40 5.16 2.10
C LEU A 53 -5.92 4.39 3.31
N LYS A 54 -6.28 3.13 3.06
CA LYS A 54 -6.61 2.15 4.10
C LYS A 54 -5.86 0.85 3.82
N LEU A 55 -5.20 0.32 4.84
CA LEU A 55 -4.56 -0.98 4.79
C LEU A 55 -5.41 -2.01 5.53
N ASP A 56 -5.62 -3.16 4.90
CA ASP A 56 -6.21 -4.33 5.55
C ASP A 56 -5.10 -5.07 6.34
N PRO A 57 -5.17 -5.14 7.67
CA PRO A 57 -4.15 -5.79 8.49
C PRO A 57 -4.13 -7.33 8.34
N GLN A 58 -5.17 -7.96 7.78
CA GLN A 58 -5.19 -9.41 7.57
C GLN A 58 -4.57 -9.81 6.24
N THR A 59 -4.78 -9.02 5.18
CA THR A 59 -4.33 -9.36 3.82
C THR A 59 -3.17 -8.48 3.34
N GLY A 60 -2.95 -7.33 3.96
CA GLY A 60 -2.03 -6.29 3.48
C GLY A 60 -2.53 -5.55 2.24
N SER A 61 -3.79 -5.76 1.83
CA SER A 61 -4.39 -5.10 0.68
C SER A 61 -4.52 -3.60 0.91
N LEU A 62 -4.18 -2.81 -0.12
CA LEU A 62 -4.29 -1.36 -0.08
C LEU A 62 -5.59 -0.92 -0.73
N THR A 63 -6.41 -0.18 0.01
CA THR A 63 -7.60 0.48 -0.53
C THR A 63 -7.33 1.98 -0.64
N ILE A 64 -7.57 2.53 -1.83
CA ILE A 64 -7.46 3.95 -2.13
C ILE A 64 -8.89 4.47 -2.28
N THR A 65 -9.28 5.35 -1.36
CA THR A 65 -10.60 6.00 -1.36
C THR A 65 -10.51 7.40 -1.95
N ASN A 66 -11.62 7.89 -2.50
CA ASN A 66 -11.68 9.19 -3.18
C ASN A 66 -10.59 9.36 -4.24
N ILE A 67 -10.32 8.27 -4.99
CA ILE A 67 -9.33 8.25 -6.04
C ILE A 67 -9.74 9.19 -7.17
N ASN A 68 -8.79 9.96 -7.70
CA ASN A 68 -8.99 10.88 -8.82
C ASN A 68 -7.94 10.67 -9.93
N THR A 69 -8.04 11.43 -11.02
CA THR A 69 -7.10 11.32 -12.16
C THR A 69 -5.64 11.55 -11.76
N THR A 70 -5.36 12.39 -10.76
CA THR A 70 -4.00 12.67 -10.24
C THR A 70 -3.42 11.52 -9.40
N ASP A 71 -4.29 10.63 -8.93
CA ASP A 71 -3.92 9.43 -8.20
C ASP A 71 -3.58 8.26 -9.15
N SER A 72 -3.75 8.42 -10.47
CA SER A 72 -3.31 7.44 -11.47
C SER A 72 -1.79 7.28 -11.45
N GLY A 73 -1.31 6.06 -11.68
CA GLY A 73 0.11 5.75 -11.76
C GLY A 73 0.45 4.32 -11.35
N LEU A 74 1.73 4.08 -11.14
CA LEU A 74 2.26 2.77 -10.77
C LEU A 74 2.31 2.63 -9.25
N TYR A 75 1.60 1.63 -8.76
CA TYR A 75 1.61 1.22 -7.36
C TYR A 75 2.43 -0.05 -7.24
N LYS A 76 3.51 -0.01 -6.46
CA LYS A 76 4.39 -1.16 -6.24
C LYS A 76 4.13 -1.74 -4.85
N LEU A 77 3.87 -3.04 -4.83
CA LEU A 77 3.79 -3.88 -3.64
C LEU A 77 5.14 -4.57 -3.43
N GLN A 78 5.65 -4.52 -2.21
CA GLN A 78 6.76 -5.34 -1.74
C GLN A 78 6.31 -6.14 -0.52
N ILE A 79 6.48 -7.46 -0.58
CA ILE A 79 6.27 -8.38 0.54
C ILE A 79 7.65 -8.95 0.90
N ILE A 80 8.12 -8.63 2.10
CA ILE A 80 9.46 -8.97 2.58
C ILE A 80 9.31 -10.05 3.65
N SER A 81 9.88 -11.21 3.35
CA SER A 81 9.87 -12.40 4.21
C SER A 81 11.29 -12.98 4.23
N SER A 82 11.45 -14.31 4.15
CA SER A 82 12.72 -14.93 3.78
C SER A 82 13.20 -14.54 2.37
N ASN A 83 12.26 -14.21 1.48
CA ASN A 83 12.53 -13.67 0.15
C ASN A 83 11.68 -12.41 -0.07
N ILE A 84 12.11 -11.56 -1.01
CA ILE A 84 11.35 -10.38 -1.44
C ILE A 84 10.47 -10.78 -2.63
N ARG A 85 9.17 -10.54 -2.51
CA ARG A 85 8.20 -10.66 -3.60
C ARG A 85 7.72 -9.27 -3.96
N GLU A 86 7.65 -8.98 -5.26
CA GLU A 86 7.21 -7.68 -5.76
C GLU A 86 6.05 -7.86 -6.74
N ASN A 87 5.10 -6.92 -6.71
CA ASN A 87 4.07 -6.81 -7.72
C ASN A 87 3.83 -5.33 -8.08
N ILE A 88 3.44 -5.06 -9.32
CA ILE A 88 3.17 -3.70 -9.79
C ILE A 88 1.75 -3.64 -10.34
N TYR A 89 0.99 -2.66 -9.87
CA TYR A 89 -0.36 -2.36 -10.33
C TYR A 89 -0.33 -1.05 -11.09
N ASN A 90 -0.80 -1.08 -12.33
CA ASN A 90 -1.06 0.13 -13.10
C ASN A 90 -2.50 0.57 -12.84
N VAL A 91 -2.68 1.70 -12.17
CA VAL A 91 -3.99 2.27 -11.87
C VAL A 91 -4.21 3.48 -12.77
N THR A 92 -5.30 3.47 -13.53
CA THR A 92 -5.70 4.58 -14.40
C THR A 92 -7.14 4.96 -14.10
N VAL A 93 -7.37 6.24 -13.80
CA VAL A 93 -8.69 6.83 -13.58
C VAL A 93 -8.97 7.79 -14.73
N TYR A 94 -10.17 7.72 -15.31
CA TYR A 94 -10.62 8.53 -16.45
C TYR A 94 -11.66 9.57 -16.02
#